data_AF-A0A1V5ZG07-F1
#
_entry.id   AF-A0A1V5ZG07-F1
#
_cell.length_a   1.000
_cell.length_b   1.000
_cell.length_c   1.000
_cell.angle_alpha   90.00
_cell.angle_beta   90.00
_cell.angle_gamma   90.00
#
_symmetry.space_group_name_H-M   'P 1'
#
loop_
_entity.id
_entity.type
_entity.pdbx_description
1 polymer ?
#
loop_
_entity_poly.entity_id
_entity_poly.type
_entity_poly.pdbx_seq_one_letter_code
_entity_poly.pdbx_strand_id
1 'polypeptide(L)'
;MRDSRERLLDILDAIALIERYAARGREAFERDELVQTWIVHHLLIIGEAAASLGPDFHAQHPAVSWKEIVAMRNVLVHHYFGIDCEEVWGVVERDLPVLKERVTALLNQTAPPR
;
A
#
# COMPACT_ATOMS: atom_id res chain seq x y z
N MET A 1 -4.83 4.04 -20.97
CA MET A 1 -4.28 3.11 -19.95
C MET A 1 -3.36 3.93 -19.08
N ARG A 2 -3.45 3.79 -17.75
CA ARG A 2 -2.55 4.50 -16.84
C ARG A 2 -1.15 3.90 -16.93
N ASP A 3 -0.12 4.73 -16.93
CA ASP A 3 1.26 4.27 -17.03
C ASP A 3 1.83 3.82 -15.66
N SER A 4 3.01 3.19 -15.66
CA SER A 4 3.63 2.71 -14.43
C SER A 4 3.90 3.82 -13.42
N ARG A 5 4.20 5.05 -13.87
CA ARG A 5 4.45 6.19 -12.99
C ARG A 5 3.17 6.60 -12.27
N GLU A 6 2.06 6.69 -12.99
CA GLU A 6 0.74 7.00 -12.39
C GLU A 6 0.34 5.95 -11.35
N ARG A 7 0.66 4.67 -11.56
CA ARG A 7 0.41 3.60 -10.58
C ARG A 7 1.28 3.71 -9.33
N LEU A 8 2.55 4.09 -9.48
CA LEU A 8 3.42 4.36 -8.34
C LEU A 8 2.93 5.58 -7.54
N LEU A 9 2.39 6.59 -8.22
CA LEU A 9 1.77 7.74 -7.55
C LEU A 9 0.48 7.34 -6.81
N ASP A 10 -0.37 6.47 -7.40
CA ASP A 10 -1.54 5.92 -6.70
C ASP A 10 -1.15 5.25 -5.38
N ILE A 11 -0.04 4.49 -5.38
CA ILE A 11 0.48 3.87 -4.17
C ILE A 11 0.85 4.94 -3.15
N LEU A 12 1.66 5.94 -3.51
CA LEU A 12 2.07 6.98 -2.56
C LEU A 12 0.90 7.81 -2.02
N ASP A 13 -0.08 8.13 -2.86
CA ASP A 13 -1.28 8.86 -2.44
C ASP A 13 -2.09 8.04 -1.42
N ALA A 14 -2.27 6.75 -1.68
CA ALA A 14 -2.94 5.85 -0.75
C ALA A 14 -2.18 5.73 0.58
N ILE A 15 -0.84 5.64 0.55
CA ILE A 15 -0.01 5.64 1.75
C ILE A 15 -0.23 6.92 2.56
N ALA A 16 -0.21 8.09 1.92
CA ALA A 16 -0.41 9.37 2.62
C ALA A 16 -1.81 9.46 3.26
N LEU A 17 -2.84 8.93 2.60
CA LEU A 17 -4.20 8.87 3.14
C LEU A 17 -4.31 7.91 4.34
N ILE A 18 -3.56 6.81 4.36
CA ILE A 18 -3.45 5.93 5.53
C ILE A 18 -2.74 6.64 6.68
N GLU A 19 -1.56 7.22 6.42
CA GLU A 19 -0.73 7.90 7.43
C GLU A 19 -1.50 9.01 8.16
N ARG A 20 -2.34 9.76 7.43
CA ARG A 20 -3.19 10.82 8.01
C ARG A 20 -4.05 10.33 9.18
N TYR A 21 -4.62 9.14 9.09
CA TYR A 21 -5.47 8.58 10.15
C TYR A 21 -4.69 7.66 11.10
N ALA A 22 -3.66 6.97 10.61
CA ALA A 22 -2.75 6.19 11.45
C ALA A 22 -1.99 7.07 12.46
N ALA A 23 -1.77 8.35 12.16
CA ALA A 23 -1.20 9.32 13.09
C ALA A 23 -2.00 9.51 14.40
N ARG A 24 -3.28 9.10 14.42
CA ARG A 24 -4.11 9.06 15.65
C ARG A 24 -3.73 7.90 16.58
N GLY A 25 -2.85 7.00 16.13
CA GLY A 25 -2.36 5.86 16.88
C GLY A 25 -3.24 4.62 16.78
N ARG A 26 -2.67 3.51 17.24
CA ARG A 26 -3.26 2.18 17.17
C ARG A 26 -4.61 2.07 17.89
N GLU A 27 -4.72 2.66 19.08
CA GLU A 27 -5.96 2.66 19.87
C GLU A 27 -7.12 3.33 19.11
N ALA A 28 -6.85 4.39 18.35
CA ALA A 28 -7.87 5.05 17.53
C ALA A 28 -8.31 4.15 16.37
N PHE A 29 -7.39 3.42 15.74
CA PHE A 29 -7.72 2.43 14.72
C PHE A 29 -8.58 1.29 15.31
N GLU A 30 -8.18 0.69 16.43
CA GLU A 30 -8.91 -0.43 17.03
C GLU A 30 -10.34 -0.08 17.50
N ARG A 31 -10.61 1.19 17.82
CA ARG A 31 -11.91 1.63 18.37
C ARG A 31 -12.84 2.31 17.36
N ASP A 32 -12.35 2.66 16.17
CA ASP A 32 -13.08 3.45 15.19
C ASP A 32 -13.23 2.65 13.89
N GLU A 33 -14.38 2.01 13.69
CA GLU A 33 -14.69 1.19 12.51
C GLU A 33 -14.52 1.96 11.20
N LEU A 34 -14.77 3.27 11.19
CA LEU A 34 -14.57 4.11 10.01
C LEU A 34 -13.08 4.27 9.70
N VAL A 35 -12.22 4.38 10.73
CA VAL A 35 -10.77 4.39 10.54
C VAL A 35 -10.27 3.04 10.06
N GLN A 36 -10.78 1.93 10.60
CA GLN A 36 -10.43 0.59 10.12
C GLN A 36 -10.78 0.42 8.65
N THR A 37 -12.02 0.72 8.30
CA THR A 37 -12.53 0.65 6.92
C THR A 37 -11.71 1.54 5.99
N TRP A 38 -11.39 2.76 6.42
CA TRP A 38 -10.58 3.69 5.65
C TRP A 38 -9.18 3.13 5.36
N ILE A 39 -8.48 2.62 6.38
CA ILE A 39 -7.13 2.07 6.22
C ILE A 39 -7.15 0.84 5.33
N VAL A 40 -8.06 -0.10 5.57
CA VAL A 40 -8.21 -1.32 4.77
C VAL A 40 -8.50 -0.99 3.31
N HIS A 41 -9.41 -0.04 3.06
CA HIS A 41 -9.73 0.41 1.70
C HIS A 41 -8.50 0.91 0.95
N HIS A 42 -7.64 1.69 1.60
CA HIS A 42 -6.43 2.21 0.95
C HIS A 42 -5.34 1.14 0.80
N LEU A 43 -5.25 0.16 1.70
CA LEU A 43 -4.40 -1.02 1.49
C LEU A 43 -4.84 -1.83 0.26
N LEU A 44 -6.15 -1.94 0.01
CA LEU A 44 -6.67 -2.57 -1.21
C LEU A 44 -6.28 -1.80 -2.47
N ILE A 45 -6.35 -0.46 -2.44
CA ILE A 45 -5.89 0.41 -3.55
C ILE A 45 -4.41 0.18 -3.85
N ILE A 46 -3.57 0.11 -2.82
CA ILE A 46 -2.14 -0.17 -2.96
C ILE A 46 -1.92 -1.51 -3.67
N GLY A 47 -2.62 -2.56 -3.22
CA GLY A 47 -2.53 -3.89 -3.82
C GLY A 47 -3.00 -3.93 -5.28
N GLU A 48 -4.07 -3.20 -5.62
CA GLU A 48 -4.58 -3.09 -6.99
C GLU A 48 -3.60 -2.35 -7.92
N ALA A 49 -3.03 -1.24 -7.44
CA ALA A 49 -2.03 -0.48 -8.18
C ALA A 49 -0.76 -1.32 -8.40
N ALA A 50 -0.31 -2.06 -7.38
CA ALA A 50 0.81 -2.98 -7.47
C ALA A 50 0.55 -4.12 -8.47
N ALA A 51 -0.64 -4.73 -8.45
CA ALA A 51 -1.02 -5.78 -9.39
C ALA A 51 -1.03 -5.26 -10.84
N SER A 52 -1.53 -4.04 -11.04
CA SER A 52 -1.63 -3.38 -12.35
C SER A 52 -0.28 -3.07 -13.01
N LEU A 53 0.81 -3.00 -12.24
CA LEU A 53 2.17 -2.80 -12.78
C LEU A 53 2.65 -4.00 -13.62
N GLY A 54 2.14 -5.19 -13.33
CA GLY A 54 2.42 -6.40 -14.09
C GLY A 54 3.81 -7.03 -13.84
N PRO A 55 3.99 -8.28 -14.30
CA PRO A 55 5.17 -9.09 -13.96
C PRO A 55 6.48 -8.54 -14.52
N ASP A 56 6.46 -7.94 -15.71
CA ASP A 56 7.66 -7.38 -16.34
C ASP A 56 8.21 -6.20 -15.53
N PHE A 57 7.34 -5.33 -15.02
CA PHE A 57 7.72 -4.24 -14.13
C PHE A 57 8.24 -4.79 -12.80
N HIS A 58 7.55 -5.79 -12.23
CA HIS A 58 7.98 -6.41 -10.97
C HIS A 58 9.37 -7.03 -11.09
N ALA A 59 9.67 -7.70 -12.21
CA ALA A 59 10.98 -8.29 -12.48
C ALA A 59 12.10 -7.25 -12.63
N GLN A 60 11.79 -6.07 -13.17
CA GLN A 60 12.74 -4.96 -13.29
C GLN A 60 13.01 -4.26 -11.94
N HIS A 61 12.09 -4.39 -10.98
CA HIS A 61 12.16 -3.72 -9.68
C HIS A 61 12.06 -4.69 -8.50
N PRO A 62 12.98 -5.66 -8.34
CA PRO A 62 12.89 -6.71 -7.33
C PRO A 62 13.15 -6.22 -5.89
N ALA A 63 13.56 -4.96 -5.72
CA ALA A 63 13.76 -4.35 -4.40
C ALA A 63 12.44 -4.07 -3.64
N VAL A 64 11.30 -4.21 -4.31
CA VAL A 64 9.96 -4.15 -3.71
C VAL A 64 9.35 -5.54 -3.74
N SER A 65 8.79 -5.98 -2.61
CA SER A 65 8.09 -7.26 -2.49
C SER A 65 6.71 -7.25 -3.15
N TRP A 66 6.65 -7.06 -4.48
CA TRP A 66 5.39 -6.95 -5.23
C TRP A 66 4.42 -8.11 -4.99
N LYS A 67 4.95 -9.34 -4.90
CA LYS A 67 4.14 -10.53 -4.66
C LYS A 67 3.41 -10.46 -3.32
N GLU A 68 4.05 -9.97 -2.27
CA GLU A 68 3.47 -9.84 -0.93
C GLU A 68 2.39 -8.75 -0.92
N ILE A 69 2.65 -7.61 -1.58
CA ILE A 69 1.69 -6.51 -1.68
C ILE A 69 0.42 -6.93 -2.45
N VAL A 70 0.58 -7.70 -3.54
CA VAL A 70 -0.55 -8.24 -4.29
C VAL A 70 -1.27 -9.34 -3.49
N ALA A 71 -0.54 -10.18 -2.76
CA ALA A 71 -1.13 -11.21 -1.91
C ALA A 71 -1.94 -10.61 -0.74
N MET A 72 -1.51 -9.48 -0.18
CA MET A 72 -2.24 -8.74 0.86
C MET A 72 -3.64 -8.35 0.40
N ARG A 73 -3.81 -7.84 -0.83
CA ARG A 73 -5.13 -7.60 -1.44
C ARG A 73 -5.97 -8.88 -1.45
N ASN A 74 -5.34 -9.99 -1.83
CA ASN A 74 -5.79 -11.37 -1.66
C ASN A 74 -6.56 -11.58 -0.34
N VAL A 75 -5.80 -11.43 0.74
CA VAL A 75 -6.22 -11.71 2.11
C VAL A 75 -7.33 -10.77 2.54
N LEU A 76 -7.16 -9.46 2.33
CA LEU A 76 -8.09 -8.41 2.78
C LEU A 76 -9.47 -8.50 2.10
N VAL A 77 -9.53 -8.90 0.82
CA VAL A 77 -10.82 -9.09 0.12
C VAL A 77 -11.54 -10.36 0.59
N HIS A 78 -10.81 -11.43 0.88
CA HIS A 78 -11.41 -12.71 1.25
C HIS A 78 -11.80 -12.82 2.73
N HIS A 79 -11.18 -12.04 3.62
CA HIS A 79 -11.46 -12.04 5.06
C HIS A 79 -12.46 -10.96 5.49
N TYR A 80 -13.39 -10.56 4.62
CA TYR A 80 -14.40 -9.54 4.94
C TYR A 80 -15.30 -9.88 6.14
N PHE A 81 -15.33 -11.15 6.58
CA PHE A 81 -16.04 -11.61 7.78
C PHE A 81 -15.23 -11.52 9.09
N GLY A 82 -14.03 -10.97 9.05
CA GLY A 82 -13.20 -10.79 10.24
C GLY A 82 -11.80 -10.36 9.83
N ILE A 83 -11.61 -9.06 9.64
CA ILE A 83 -10.30 -8.49 9.38
C ILE A 83 -9.49 -8.58 10.67
N ASP A 84 -8.32 -9.23 10.61
CA ASP A 84 -7.40 -9.23 11.73
C ASP A 84 -6.77 -7.82 11.86
N CYS A 85 -7.26 -7.07 12.84
CA CYS A 85 -6.78 -5.72 13.13
C CYS A 85 -5.30 -5.69 13.52
N GLU A 86 -4.78 -6.75 14.14
CA GLU A 86 -3.35 -6.87 14.46
C GLU A 86 -2.51 -6.95 13.20
N GLU A 87 -2.94 -7.77 12.24
CA GLU A 87 -2.25 -7.95 10.97
C GLU A 87 -2.27 -6.65 10.17
N VAL A 88 -3.43 -6.02 10.03
CA VAL A 88 -3.59 -4.74 9.33
C VAL A 88 -2.72 -3.65 9.95
N TRP A 89 -2.76 -3.50 11.28
CA TRP A 89 -1.94 -2.50 11.95
C TRP A 89 -0.45 -2.80 11.80
N GLY A 90 -0.07 -4.09 11.82
CA GLY A 90 1.30 -4.52 11.55
C GLY A 90 1.81 -4.07 10.18
N VAL A 91 0.98 -4.14 9.15
CA VAL A 91 1.29 -3.61 7.80
C VAL A 91 1.48 -2.09 7.84
N VAL A 92 0.59 -1.37 8.55
CA VAL A 92 0.66 0.08 8.70
C VAL A 92 1.94 0.55 9.38
N GLU A 93 2.35 -0.13 10.44
CA GLU A 93 3.49 0.29 11.24
C GLU A 93 4.83 -0.13 10.65
N ARG A 94 4.91 -1.32 10.02
CA ARG A 94 6.18 -1.93 9.62
C ARG A 94 6.43 -1.89 8.11
N ASP A 95 5.42 -2.26 7.32
CA ASP A 95 5.62 -2.54 5.89
C ASP A 95 5.37 -1.29 5.03
N LEU A 96 4.38 -0.48 5.42
CA LEU A 96 4.00 0.75 4.72
C LEU A 96 5.14 1.78 4.62
N PRO A 97 5.91 2.08 5.68
CA PRO A 97 7.07 2.97 5.59
C PRO A 97 8.12 2.48 4.59
N VAL A 98 8.43 1.18 4.61
CA VAL A 98 9.39 0.56 3.70
C VAL A 98 8.90 0.66 2.26
N LEU A 99 7.62 0.36 2.02
CA LEU A 99 7.03 0.50 0.68
C LEU A 99 7.11 1.94 0.17
N LYS A 100 6.78 2.92 1.01
CA LYS A 100 6.82 4.35 0.67
C LYS A 100 8.21 4.78 0.22
N GLU A 101 9.25 4.38 0.95
CA GLU A 101 10.64 4.68 0.61
C GLU A 101 11.03 4.09 -0.74
N ARG A 102 10.72 2.80 -0.95
CA ARG A 102 11.07 2.11 -2.20
C ARG A 102 10.35 2.70 -3.42
N VAL A 103 9.05 2.96 -3.31
CA VAL A 103 8.27 3.56 -4.40
C VAL A 103 8.73 4.97 -4.72
N THR A 104 9.05 5.77 -3.70
CA THR A 104 9.63 7.11 -3.88
C THR A 104 10.98 7.03 -4.59
N ALA A 105 11.85 6.08 -4.22
CA ALA A 105 13.11 5.85 -4.90
C ALA A 105 12.93 5.45 -6.37
N LEU A 106 11.92 4.63 -6.69
CA LEU A 106 11.60 4.25 -8.07
C LEU A 106 11.14 5.46 -8.91
N LEU A 107 10.26 6.30 -8.34
CA LEU A 107 9.76 7.51 -9.01
C LEU A 107 10.85 8.55 -9.28
N ASN A 108 11.88 8.62 -8.42
CA ASN A 108 13.03 9.51 -8.57
C ASN A 108 14.04 8.98 -9.61
N GLN A 109 14.18 7.66 -9.75
CA GLN A 109 15.01 7.05 -10.80
C GLN A 109 14.42 7.22 -12.20
N THR A 110 13.09 7.35 -12.30
CA THR A 110 12.38 7.58 -13.56
C THR A 110 12.20 9.06 -13.92
N ALA A 111 12.59 9.99 -13.04
CA ALA A 111 12.58 11.41 -13.35
C ALA A 111 13.79 11.76 -14.23
N PRO A 112 13.64 12.57 -15.30
CA PRO A 112 14.79 13.04 -16.05
C PRO A 112 15.70 13.86 -15.13
N PRO A 113 17.04 13.82 -15.33
CA PRO A 113 17.94 14.72 -14.60
C PRO A 113 17.50 16.16 -14.87
N ARG A 114 17.38 16.94 -13.78
CA ARG A 114 17.09 18.38 -13.84
C ARG A 114 18.17 19.12 -14.62
#